data_AF-A0AA43HEW7-F1
#
_entry.id   AF-A0AA43HEW7-F1
#
_cell.length_a   1.000
_cell.length_b   1.000
_cell.length_c   1.000
_cell.angle_alpha   90.00
_cell.angle_beta   90.00
_cell.angle_gamma   90.00
#
_symmetry.space_group_name_H-M   'P 1'
#
loop_
_entity.id
_entity.type
_entity.pdbx_description
1 polymer ?
#
loop_
_entity_poly.entity_id
_entity_poly.type
_entity_poly.pdbx_seq_one_letter_code
_entity_poly.pdbx_strand_id
1 'polypeptide(L)'
;MICMESYWIDNIYNLIRDFSNIDDQRKNWLGLNPNKVSSYYEDINMLDDNCFDDFIAEWRNKNMDKKTLKEMARFRKILNSYEDNIHQKEWGDEKVLDDPNWIRVVMQAKKTIDVWKV
;
A
#
# COMPACT_ATOMS: atom_id res chain seq x y z
N MET A 1 13.06 2.46 -21.46
CA MET A 1 11.78 1.74 -21.62
C MET A 1 10.69 2.67 -21.10
N ILE A 2 9.93 3.32 -21.98
CA ILE A 2 8.86 4.24 -21.56
C ILE A 2 7.63 3.37 -21.28
N CYS A 3 7.60 2.73 -20.11
CA CYS A 3 6.33 2.28 -19.56
C CYS A 3 5.58 3.57 -19.20
N MET A 4 4.43 3.80 -19.84
CA MET A 4 3.67 5.05 -19.76
C MET A 4 3.53 5.50 -18.30
N GLU A 5 3.97 6.72 -17.98
CA GLU A 5 3.92 7.28 -16.62
C GLU A 5 2.52 7.15 -16.00
N SER A 6 1.47 7.25 -16.81
CA SER A 6 0.07 7.04 -16.38
C SER A 6 -0.19 5.64 -15.84
N TYR A 7 0.36 4.59 -16.47
CA TYR A 7 0.19 3.21 -16.01
C TYR A 7 0.84 2.99 -14.64
N TRP A 8 2.00 3.61 -14.40
CA TRP A 8 2.67 3.52 -13.11
C TRP A 8 1.87 4.24 -12.01
N ILE A 9 1.36 5.45 -12.31
CA ILE A 9 0.47 6.20 -11.41
C ILE A 9 -0.75 5.36 -11.05
N ASP A 10 -1.43 4.80 -12.05
CA ASP A 10 -2.66 4.02 -11.86
C ASP A 10 -2.40 2.77 -11.01
N ASN A 11 -1.27 2.07 -11.24
CA ASN A 11 -0.90 0.91 -10.44
C ASN A 11 -0.64 1.29 -8.98
N ILE A 12 0.18 2.32 -8.75
CA ILE A 12 0.48 2.78 -7.38
C ILE A 12 -0.80 3.26 -6.68
N TYR A 13 -1.66 4.01 -7.38
CA TYR A 13 -2.93 4.45 -6.83
C TYR A 13 -3.80 3.25 -6.42
N ASN A 14 -3.97 2.27 -7.31
CA ASN A 14 -4.79 1.09 -7.04
C ASN A 14 -4.23 0.27 -5.87
N LEU A 15 -2.90 0.12 -5.78
CA LEU A 15 -2.24 -0.55 -4.65
C LEU A 15 -2.54 0.17 -3.34
N ILE A 16 -2.25 1.47 -3.25
CA ILE A 16 -2.51 2.23 -2.01
C ILE A 16 -4.01 2.22 -1.66
N ARG A 17 -4.89 2.23 -2.67
CA ARG A 17 -6.34 2.10 -2.47
C ARG A 17 -6.70 0.76 -1.83
N ASP A 18 -6.12 -0.34 -2.31
CA ASP A 18 -6.34 -1.66 -1.73
C ASP A 18 -5.83 -1.72 -0.26
N PHE A 19 -4.71 -1.05 0.05
CA PHE A 19 -4.23 -0.88 1.42
C PHE A 19 -5.13 0.02 2.30
N SER A 20 -5.98 0.86 1.71
CA SER A 20 -6.77 1.86 2.43
C SER A 20 -8.08 1.35 3.03
N ASN A 21 -8.47 0.12 2.73
CA ASN A 21 -9.75 -0.44 3.15
C ASN A 21 -9.59 -1.82 3.82
N ILE A 22 -9.69 -1.83 5.15
CA ILE A 22 -9.57 -3.05 5.95
C ILE A 22 -10.69 -4.06 5.67
N ASP A 23 -11.88 -3.61 5.30
CA ASP A 23 -13.00 -4.51 5.00
C ASP A 23 -12.78 -5.23 3.67
N ASP A 24 -12.21 -4.54 2.69
CA ASP A 24 -11.85 -5.15 1.40
C ASP A 24 -10.69 -6.12 1.57
N GLN A 25 -9.66 -5.76 2.35
CA GLN A 25 -8.58 -6.69 2.72
C GLN A 25 -9.13 -7.93 3.41
N ARG A 26 -10.00 -7.77 4.42
CA ARG A 26 -10.62 -8.90 5.11
C ARG A 26 -11.38 -9.82 4.16
N LYS A 27 -12.11 -9.27 3.20
CA LYS A 27 -12.81 -10.09 2.21
C LYS A 27 -11.86 -10.81 1.26
N ASN A 28 -10.83 -10.12 0.77
CA ASN A 28 -9.90 -10.68 -0.21
C ASN A 28 -8.96 -11.71 0.43
N TRP A 29 -8.42 -11.41 1.61
CA TRP A 29 -7.42 -12.24 2.29
C TRP A 29 -8.02 -13.48 2.95
N LEU A 30 -9.28 -13.40 3.40
CA LEU A 30 -9.98 -14.56 3.96
C LEU A 30 -10.78 -15.35 2.92
N GLY A 31 -10.59 -15.05 1.63
CA GLY A 31 -11.25 -15.77 0.52
C GLY A 31 -12.78 -15.58 0.46
N LEU A 32 -13.30 -14.52 1.08
CA LEU A 32 -14.74 -14.21 1.10
C LEU A 32 -15.19 -13.42 -0.14
N ASN A 33 -14.25 -12.90 -0.93
CA ASN A 33 -14.55 -12.25 -2.21
C ASN A 33 -14.43 -13.28 -3.36
N PRO A 34 -15.51 -13.55 -4.12
CA PRO A 34 -15.49 -14.55 -5.19
C PRO A 34 -14.66 -14.13 -6.41
N ASN A 35 -14.35 -12.84 -6.56
CA ASN A 35 -13.69 -12.30 -7.76
C ASN A 35 -12.22 -11.92 -7.52
N LYS A 36 -11.77 -11.92 -6.26
CA LYS A 36 -10.41 -11.53 -5.88
C LYS A 36 -10.02 -12.24 -4.62
N VAL A 37 -8.88 -12.92 -4.67
CA VAL A 37 -8.19 -13.47 -3.50
C VAL A 37 -6.80 -12.88 -3.50
N SER A 38 -6.34 -12.42 -2.35
CA SER A 38 -4.95 -12.05 -2.12
C SER A 38 -4.57 -12.44 -0.70
N SER A 39 -3.44 -11.95 -0.20
CA SER A 39 -2.96 -12.16 1.17
C SER A 39 -2.10 -10.98 1.58
N TYR A 40 -1.78 -10.89 2.87
CA TYR A 40 -0.84 -9.89 3.37
C TYR A 40 0.47 -9.89 2.56
N TYR A 41 1.08 -11.07 2.38
CA TYR A 41 2.36 -11.18 1.69
C TYR A 41 2.29 -10.80 0.21
N GLU A 42 1.20 -11.16 -0.48
CA GLU A 42 1.01 -10.78 -1.88
C GLU A 42 0.86 -9.26 -2.02
N ASP A 43 0.05 -8.62 -1.18
CA ASP A 43 -0.16 -7.17 -1.24
C ASP A 43 1.15 -6.41 -0.95
N ILE A 44 1.99 -6.90 -0.02
CA ILE A 44 3.34 -6.35 0.24
C ILE A 44 4.25 -6.53 -0.98
N ASN A 45 4.36 -7.75 -1.50
CA ASN A 45 5.22 -8.03 -2.65
C ASN A 45 4.80 -7.21 -3.88
N MET A 46 3.49 -7.00 -4.08
CA MET A 46 3.00 -6.18 -5.19
C MET A 46 3.47 -4.71 -5.12
N LEU A 47 3.70 -4.15 -3.93
CA LEU A 47 4.28 -2.80 -3.81
C LEU A 47 5.72 -2.76 -4.32
N ASP A 48 6.51 -3.77 -3.96
CA ASP A 48 7.92 -3.87 -4.38
C ASP A 48 8.01 -4.20 -5.88
N ASP A 49 7.16 -5.11 -6.39
CA ASP A 49 7.06 -5.44 -7.82
C ASP A 49 6.67 -4.24 -8.69
N ASN A 50 5.95 -3.27 -8.12
CA ASN A 50 5.59 -2.01 -8.77
C ASN A 50 6.60 -0.88 -8.48
N CYS A 51 7.78 -1.20 -7.94
CA CYS A 51 8.88 -0.27 -7.68
C CYS A 51 8.44 0.98 -6.91
N PHE A 52 7.63 0.83 -5.86
CA PHE A 52 7.03 1.97 -5.16
C PHE A 52 8.06 2.99 -4.62
N ASP A 53 9.21 2.52 -4.16
CA ASP A 53 10.29 3.40 -3.68
C ASP A 53 10.88 4.24 -4.82
N ASP A 54 11.07 3.64 -6.00
CA ASP A 54 11.53 4.35 -7.20
C ASP A 54 10.46 5.34 -7.69
N PHE A 55 9.17 4.98 -7.60
CA PHE A 55 8.07 5.90 -7.92
C PHE A 55 8.15 7.18 -7.08
N ILE A 56 8.31 7.05 -5.77
CA ILE A 56 8.46 8.20 -4.85
C ILE A 56 9.70 9.03 -5.23
N ALA A 57 10.82 8.38 -5.55
CA ALA A 57 12.07 9.04 -5.89
C ALA A 57 11.97 9.83 -7.22
N GLU A 58 11.41 9.22 -8.25
CA GLU A 58 11.20 9.83 -9.57
C GLU A 58 10.25 11.03 -9.49
N TRP A 59 9.10 10.87 -8.81
CA TRP A 59 8.08 11.92 -8.74
C TRP A 59 8.43 13.08 -7.81
N ARG A 60 9.38 12.88 -6.89
CA ARG A 60 10.00 13.98 -6.15
C ARG A 60 10.61 15.03 -7.08
N ASN A 61 11.09 14.63 -8.26
CA ASN A 61 11.75 15.50 -9.22
C ASN A 61 10.81 16.06 -10.30
N LYS A 62 9.55 15.59 -10.37
CA LYS A 62 8.60 15.88 -11.47
C LYS A 62 7.42 16.79 -11.08
N ASN A 63 7.60 17.69 -10.10
CA ASN A 63 6.55 18.66 -9.70
C ASN A 63 5.22 18.05 -9.22
N MET A 64 5.22 16.81 -8.70
CA MET A 64 4.05 16.25 -8.03
C MET A 64 3.62 17.12 -6.84
N ASP A 65 2.33 17.09 -6.50
CA ASP A 65 1.82 17.70 -5.28
C ASP A 65 2.61 17.23 -4.05
N LYS A 66 3.21 18.21 -3.35
CA LYS A 66 4.09 17.96 -2.20
C LYS A 66 3.37 17.24 -1.07
N LYS A 67 2.05 17.42 -0.95
CA LYS A 67 1.24 16.76 0.09
C LYS A 67 1.07 15.28 -0.23
N THR A 68 0.74 14.94 -1.48
CA THR A 68 0.66 13.55 -1.97
C THR A 68 1.97 12.82 -1.75
N LEU A 69 3.08 13.41 -2.20
CA LEU A 69 4.41 12.81 -2.02
C LEU A 69 4.78 12.59 -0.55
N LYS A 70 4.44 13.56 0.31
CA LYS A 70 4.68 13.46 1.75
C LYS A 70 3.89 12.31 2.38
N GLU A 71 2.61 12.17 2.06
CA GLU A 71 1.79 11.10 2.63
C GLU A 71 2.16 9.71 2.06
N MET A 72 2.59 9.62 0.79
CA MET A 72 3.18 8.38 0.24
C MET A 72 4.46 7.95 0.97
N ALA A 73 5.40 8.87 1.15
CA ALA A 73 6.64 8.59 1.89
C ALA A 73 6.34 8.20 3.35
N ARG A 74 5.32 8.81 3.96
CA ARG A 74 4.87 8.46 5.30
C ARG A 74 4.21 7.08 5.35
N PHE A 75 3.40 6.74 4.36
CA PHE A 75 2.82 5.41 4.20
C PHE A 75 3.91 4.35 4.13
N ARG A 76 4.88 4.49 3.21
CA ARG A 76 6.01 3.55 3.11
C ARG A 76 6.78 3.41 4.43
N LYS A 77 7.06 4.52 5.10
CA LYS A 77 7.76 4.48 6.40
C LYS A 77 6.99 3.70 7.47
N ILE A 78 5.68 3.91 7.56
CA ILE A 78 4.83 3.20 8.53
C ILE A 78 4.72 1.72 8.17
N LEU A 79 4.62 1.40 6.87
CA LEU A 79 4.60 0.03 6.38
C LEU A 79 5.91 -0.71 6.71
N ASN A 80 7.06 -0.15 6.38
CA ASN A 80 8.34 -0.79 6.68
C ASN A 80 8.52 -0.98 8.20
N SER A 81 8.10 0.01 9.00
CA SER A 81 8.12 -0.13 10.46
C SER A 81 7.20 -1.23 10.98
N TYR A 82 6.14 -1.58 10.24
CA TYR A 82 5.28 -2.72 10.54
C TYR A 82 6.03 -4.02 10.20
N GLU A 83 6.52 -4.15 8.96
CA GLU A 83 7.25 -5.32 8.43
C GLU A 83 8.52 -5.69 9.24
N ASP A 84 9.22 -4.68 9.78
CA ASP A 84 10.42 -4.88 10.60
C ASP A 84 10.11 -5.52 11.98
N ASN A 85 8.84 -5.57 12.42
CA ASN A 85 8.47 -6.24 13.65
C ASN A 85 8.46 -7.77 13.47
N ILE A 86 9.49 -8.41 14.03
CA ILE A 86 9.81 -9.85 13.94
C ILE A 86 8.61 -10.79 14.20
N HIS A 87 7.63 -10.39 15.00
CA HIS A 87 6.50 -11.24 15.37
C HIS A 87 5.51 -11.54 14.24
N GLN A 88 5.53 -10.79 13.14
CA GLN A 88 4.50 -10.87 12.10
C GLN A 88 4.84 -11.86 10.97
N LYS A 89 6.09 -12.32 10.88
CA LYS A 89 6.52 -13.28 9.83
C LYS A 89 5.89 -14.67 9.95
N GLU A 90 5.28 -14.98 11.10
CA GLU A 90 4.59 -16.26 11.35
C GLU A 90 3.07 -16.07 11.50
N TRP A 91 2.56 -14.85 11.30
CA TRP A 91 1.13 -14.57 11.44
C TRP A 91 0.40 -14.87 10.14
N GLY A 92 -0.78 -15.51 10.26
CA GLY A 92 -1.73 -15.61 9.16
C GLY A 92 -2.51 -14.30 8.99
N ASP A 93 -3.15 -14.15 7.83
CA ASP A 93 -3.87 -12.93 7.44
C ASP A 93 -4.88 -12.45 8.50
N GLU A 94 -5.60 -13.35 9.16
CA GLU A 94 -6.54 -13.02 10.24
C GLU A 94 -5.90 -12.21 11.36
N LYS A 95 -4.69 -12.60 11.80
CA LYS A 95 -3.99 -11.89 12.88
C LYS A 95 -3.50 -10.51 12.45
N VAL A 96 -3.09 -10.38 11.18
CA VAL A 96 -2.68 -9.08 10.61
C VAL A 96 -3.88 -8.14 10.58
N LEU A 97 -5.04 -8.63 10.11
CA LEU A 97 -6.27 -7.84 9.99
C LEU A 97 -6.79 -7.29 11.33
N ASP A 98 -6.45 -7.94 12.44
CA ASP A 98 -6.83 -7.54 13.79
C ASP A 98 -5.71 -6.78 14.54
N ASP A 99 -4.50 -6.65 13.96
CA ASP A 99 -3.37 -5.94 14.57
C ASP A 99 -3.62 -4.41 14.57
N PRO A 100 -3.67 -3.74 15.73
CA PRO A 100 -3.80 -2.29 15.79
C PRO A 100 -2.70 -1.53 15.03
N ASN A 101 -1.50 -2.11 14.88
CA ASN A 101 -0.44 -1.51 14.08
C ASN A 101 -0.70 -1.62 12.59
N TRP A 102 -1.33 -2.71 12.13
CA TRP A 102 -1.78 -2.83 10.75
C TRP A 102 -2.89 -1.80 10.46
N ILE A 103 -3.84 -1.63 11.39
CA ILE A 103 -4.86 -0.59 11.27
C ILE A 103 -4.24 0.81 11.08
N ARG A 104 -3.08 1.09 11.69
CA ARG A 104 -2.35 2.35 11.46
C ARG A 104 -1.81 2.47 10.03
N VAL A 105 -1.33 1.37 9.44
CA VAL A 105 -0.93 1.29 8.03
C VAL A 105 -2.13 1.64 7.16
N VAL A 106 -3.27 0.98 7.36
CA VAL A 106 -4.52 1.19 6.61
C VAL A 106 -4.99 2.65 6.71
N MET A 107 -5.01 3.21 7.92
CA MET A 107 -5.38 4.61 8.12
C MET A 107 -4.44 5.58 7.41
N GLN A 108 -3.13 5.26 7.33
CA GLN A 108 -2.18 6.09 6.59
C GLN A 108 -2.38 5.96 5.09
N ALA A 109 -2.62 4.75 4.56
CA ALA A 109 -2.92 4.53 3.14
C ALA A 109 -4.17 5.33 2.71
N LYS A 110 -5.22 5.32 3.55
CA LYS A 110 -6.43 6.13 3.33
C LYS A 110 -6.13 7.62 3.23
N LYS A 111 -5.32 8.16 4.14
CA LYS A 111 -4.90 9.57 4.07
C LYS A 111 -4.15 9.87 2.78
N THR A 112 -3.30 8.95 2.31
CA THR A 112 -2.57 9.11 1.05
C THR A 112 -3.53 9.19 -0.14
N ILE A 113 -4.56 8.35 -0.20
CA ILE A 113 -5.60 8.41 -1.24
C ILE A 113 -6.42 9.69 -1.15
N ASP A 114 -6.83 10.11 0.05
CA ASP A 114 -7.65 11.32 0.25
C ASP A 114 -6.96 12.60 -0.24
N VAL A 115 -5.62 12.59 -0.28
CA VAL A 115 -4.82 13.74 -0.74
C VAL A 115 -4.27 13.57 -2.14
N TRP A 116 -4.49 12.42 -2.79
CA TRP A 116 -3.88 12.05 -4.06
C TRP A 116 -4.22 13.05 -5.16
N LYS A 117 -3.20 13.81 -5.57
CA LYS A 117 -3.26 14.80 -6.64
C LYS A 117 -2.02 14.62 -7.51
N VAL A 118 -2.15 13.71 -8.46
CA VAL A 118 -1.12 13.34 -9.42
C VAL A 118 -1.62 13.64 -10.82
#